data_AF-J1RKE1-F1
#
_entry.id   AF-J1RKE1-F1
#
_cell.length_a   1.000
_cell.length_b   1.000
_cell.length_c   1.000
_cell.angle_alpha   90.00
_cell.angle_beta   90.00
_cell.angle_gamma   90.00
#
_symmetry.space_group_name_H-M   'P 1'
#
loop_
_entity.id
_entity.type
_entity.pdbx_description
1 polymer ?
#
loop_
_entity_poly.entity_id
_entity_poly.type
_entity_poly.pdbx_seq_one_letter_code
_entity_poly.pdbx_strand_id
1 'polypeptide(L)' 'MKWLTTTDHKTIGTLYLVTAFAFFCLGGLLALAMRAELARPGHQILSNEQFNQAFTMHGTIMLLMF' A
#
# COMPACT_ATOMS: atom_id res chain seq x y z
N MET A 1 -24.93 -0.64 -12.62
CA MET A 1 -25.14 -0.07 -11.26
C MET A 1 -25.11 -1.08 -10.13
N LYS A 2 -25.24 -2.39 -10.39
CA LYS A 2 -25.39 -3.44 -9.36
C LYS A 2 -24.26 -3.56 -8.32
N TRP A 3 -23.05 -3.03 -8.59
CA TRP A 3 -21.92 -3.02 -7.64
C TRP A 3 -21.75 -1.68 -6.92
N LEU A 4 -21.98 -0.56 -7.63
CA LEU A 4 -21.77 0.78 -7.10
C LEU A 4 -22.81 1.19 -6.05
N THR A 5 -24.03 0.68 -6.17
CA THR A 5 -25.15 0.99 -5.27
C THR A 5 -25.70 -0.25 -4.56
N THR A 6 -24.85 -1.27 -4.37
CA THR A 6 -25.28 -2.51 -3.70
C THR A 6 -25.40 -2.35 -2.20
N THR A 7 -26.35 -3.04 -1.59
CA THR A 7 -26.51 -3.14 -0.14
C THR A 7 -26.28 -4.56 0.38
N ASP A 8 -26.00 -5.52 -0.52
CA ASP A 8 -25.72 -6.91 -0.16
C ASP A 8 -24.33 -7.03 0.49
N HIS A 9 -24.30 -7.48 1.74
CA HIS A 9 -23.08 -7.54 2.55
C HIS A 9 -22.02 -8.50 2.00
N LYS A 10 -22.41 -9.54 1.25
CA LYS A 10 -21.47 -10.45 0.58
C LYS A 10 -20.72 -9.74 -0.54
N THR A 11 -21.45 -9.00 -1.37
CA THR A 11 -20.87 -8.18 -2.45
C THR A 11 -19.96 -7.09 -1.88
N ILE A 12 -20.40 -6.38 -0.83
CA ILE A 12 -19.59 -5.37 -0.13
C ILE A 12 -18.33 -6.00 0.47
N GLY A 13 -18.44 -7.16 1.11
CA GLY A 13 -17.28 -7.89 1.64
C GLY A 13 -16.24 -8.22 0.58
N THR A 14 -16.66 -8.67 -0.61
CA THR A 14 -15.75 -8.89 -1.74
C THR A 14 -15.09 -7.59 -2.21
N LEU A 15 -15.84 -6.48 -2.28
CA LEU A 15 -15.29 -5.17 -2.66
C LEU A 15 -14.21 -4.71 -1.68
N TYR A 16 -14.43 -4.85 -0.37
CA TYR A 16 -13.43 -4.54 0.65
C TYR A 16 -12.19 -5.42 0.53
N LEU A 17 -12.37 -6.73 0.40
CA LEU A 17 -11.24 -7.67 0.28
C LEU A 17 -10.38 -7.39 -0.95
N VAL A 18 -11.01 -7.12 -2.10
CA VAL A 18 -10.27 -6.77 -3.33
C VAL A 18 -9.55 -5.43 -3.17
N THR A 19 -10.21 -4.44 -2.58
CA THR A 19 -9.61 -3.10 -2.36
C THR A 19 -8.44 -3.16 -1.38
N ALA A 20 -8.62 -3.80 -0.23
CA ALA A 20 -7.58 -4.02 0.76
C ALA A 20 -6.40 -4.77 0.15
N PHE A 21 -6.64 -5.86 -0.58
CA PHE A 21 -5.57 -6.63 -1.22
C PHE A 21 -4.81 -5.82 -2.28
N ALA A 22 -5.48 -4.94 -3.02
CA ALA A 22 -4.80 -4.01 -3.93
C ALA A 22 -3.87 -3.04 -3.18
N PHE A 23 -4.34 -2.47 -2.06
CA PHE A 23 -3.52 -1.62 -1.19
C PHE A 23 -2.39 -2.39 -0.49
N PHE A 24 -2.58 -3.66 -0.14
CA PHE A 24 -1.53 -4.54 0.35
C PHE A 24 -0.39 -4.69 -0.66
N CYS A 25 -0.71 -4.93 -1.93
CA CYS A 25 0.31 -4.98 -2.97
C CYS A 25 1.04 -3.64 -3.13
N LEU A 26 0.32 -2.51 -3.10
CA LEU A 26 0.93 -1.18 -3.20
C LEU A 26 1.85 -0.88 -2.00
N GLY A 27 1.37 -1.11 -0.78
CA GLY A 27 2.15 -0.96 0.45
C GLY A 27 3.36 -1.89 0.47
N GLY A 28 3.20 -3.13 0.02
CA GLY A 28 4.28 -4.12 -0.12
C GLY A 28 5.36 -3.68 -1.11
N LEU A 29 4.99 -3.08 -2.25
CA LEU A 29 5.96 -2.53 -3.21
C LEU A 29 6.76 -1.37 -2.61
N LEU A 30 6.12 -0.48 -1.85
CA LEU A 30 6.83 0.59 -1.13
C LEU A 30 7.81 0.02 -0.10
N ALA A 31 7.43 -1.06 0.60
CA ALA A 31 8.33 -1.76 1.51
C ALA A 31 9.54 -2.34 0.79
N LEU A 32 9.34 -2.96 -0.37
CA LEU A 32 10.42 -3.50 -1.19
C LEU A 32 11.37 -2.39 -1.68
N ALA A 33 10.84 -1.24 -2.11
CA ALA A 33 11.66 -0.09 -2.49
C ALA A 33 12.51 0.42 -1.31
N MET A 34 11.92 0.56 -0.12
CA MET A 34 12.68 0.94 1.09
C MET A 34 13.74 -0.10 1.46
N ARG A 35 13.45 -1.40 1.34
CA ARG A 35 14.44 -2.46 1.59
C ARG A 35 15.54 -2.46 0.54
N ALA A 36 15.23 -2.11 -0.71
CA ALA A 36 16.22 -1.96 -1.76
C ALA A 36 17.19 -0.80 -1.46
N GLU A 37 16.73 0.33 -0.92
CA GLU A 37 17.62 1.42 -0.45
C GLU A 37 18.58 1.01 0.67
N LEU A 38 18.11 0.16 1.59
CA LEU A 38 18.93 -0.30 2.71
C LEU A 38 19.77 -1.53 2.37
N ALA A 39 19.75 -2.01 1.12
CA ALA A 39 20.48 -3.20 0.72
C ALA A 39 22.00 -3.01 0.80
N ARG A 40 22.48 -1.77 0.61
CA ARG A 40 23.89 -1.39 0.80
C ARG A 40 23.98 -0.07 1.58
N PRO A 41 25.15 0.28 2.13
CA PRO A 41 25.36 1.60 2.72
C PRO A 41 25.48 2.67 1.62
N GLY A 42 24.95 3.87 1.90
CA GLY A 42 24.96 5.01 0.97
C GLY A 42 23.64 5.18 0.23
N HIS A 43 23.55 6.22 -0.61
CA HIS A 43 22.34 6.54 -1.36
C HIS A 43 22.27 5.70 -2.65
N GLN A 44 21.14 5.02 -2.92
CA GLN A 44 21.03 4.11 -4.07
C GLN A 44 19.96 4.54 -5.08
N ILE A 45 18.70 4.57 -4.68
CA ILE A 45 17.55 4.73 -5.60
C ILE A 45 16.60 5.84 -5.11
N LEU A 46 16.55 6.13 -3.80
CA LEU A 46 15.67 7.13 -3.19
C LEU A 46 16.49 8.16 -2.41
N SER A 47 16.08 9.42 -2.53
CA SER A 47 16.57 10.48 -1.65
C SER A 47 16.09 10.34 -0.21
N ASN A 48 16.80 10.97 0.72
CA ASN A 48 16.39 10.98 2.13
C ASN A 48 14.94 11.48 2.30
N GLU A 49 14.55 12.50 1.53
CA GLU A 49 13.17 12.99 1.54
C GLU A 49 12.20 11.96 0.96
N GLN A 50 12.51 11.35 -0.19
CA GLN A 50 11.68 10.33 -0.81
C GLN A 50 11.54 9.08 0.07
N PHE A 51 12.59 8.68 0.78
CA PHE A 51 12.57 7.59 1.73
C PHE A 51 11.60 7.88 2.88
N ASN A 52 11.67 9.08 3.47
CA ASN A 52 10.77 9.49 4.55
C ASN A 52 9.31 9.52 4.08
N GLN A 53 9.06 10.05 2.88
CA GLN A 53 7.72 10.03 2.27
C GLN A 53 7.23 8.60 2.02
N ALA A 54 8.06 7.73 1.45
CA ALA A 54 7.73 6.34 1.19
C ALA A 54 7.44 5.57 2.49
N PHE A 55 8.19 5.83 3.55
CA PHE A 55 7.98 5.23 4.87
C PHE A 55 6.62 5.62 5.47
N THR A 56 6.30 6.92 5.48
CA THR A 56 5.00 7.40 5.97
C THR A 56 3.86 6.83 5.13
N MET A 57 3.96 6.88 3.80
CA MET A 57 2.93 6.36 2.90
C MET A 57 2.72 4.84 3.06
N HIS A 58 3.80 4.06 3.16
CA HIS A 58 3.74 2.63 3.44
C HIS A 58 2.96 2.35 4.74
N GLY A 59 3.32 3.04 5.83
CA GLY A 59 2.65 2.88 7.12
C GLY A 59 1.16 3.24 7.08
N THR A 60 0.82 4.37 6.46
CA THR A 60 -0.58 4.80 6.32
C THR A 60 -1.41 3.81 5.51
N ILE A 61 -0.88 3.31 4.39
CA ILE A 61 -1.58 2.33 3.53
C ILE A 61 -1.81 1.03 4.28
N MET A 62 -0.79 0.50 4.95
CA MET A 62 -0.86 -0.81 5.63
C MET A 62 -1.74 -0.80 6.88
N LEU A 63 -1.87 0.34 7.58
CA LEU A 63 -2.64 0.42 8.82
C LEU A 63 -4.09 0.86 8.61
N LEU A 64 -4.37 1.71 7.61
CA LEU A 64 -5.68 2.33 7.45
C LEU A 64 -6.46 1.86 6.22
N MET A 65 -5.78 1.30 5.21
CA MET A 65 -6.40 0.98 3.91
C MET A 65 -6.38 -0.51 3.56
N PHE A 66 -5.46 -1.29 4.15
CA PHE A 66 -5.45 -2.74 4.10
C PHE A 66 -6.25 -3.32 5.27
#